data_AF-A0A6M1RF16-F1
#
_entry.id   AF-A0A6M1RF16-F1
#
_cell.length_a   1.000
_cell.length_b   1.000
_cell.length_c   1.000
_cell.angle_alpha   90.00
_cell.angle_beta   90.00
_cell.angle_gamma   90.00
#
_symmetry.space_group_name_H-M   'P 1'
#
loop_
_entity.id
_entity.type
_entity.pdbx_description
1 polymer ?
#
loop_
_entity_poly.entity_id
_entity_poly.type
_entity_poly.pdbx_seq_one_letter_code
_entity_poly.pdbx_strand_id
1 'polypeptide(L)'
;MKSAKEFAAWLMERFESHSNVWLTRNDITELTSRQSVRSEFIHDVHCELMNYGRALIADIKNNRYYMVSLSDTYWKDVGDIYAEQTNKAEQANKTPNSANTVERFPDDAQNSRVRSLRK
;
A
#
# COMPACT_ATOMS: atom_id res chain seq x y z
N MET A 1 -0.35 -40.12 3.88
CA MET A 1 0.24 -38.76 3.84
C MET A 1 -0.42 -38.02 2.70
N LYS A 2 -1.14 -36.92 2.98
CA LYS A 2 -1.76 -36.12 1.91
C LYS A 2 -0.70 -35.40 1.09
N SER A 3 -0.86 -35.39 -0.23
CA SER A 3 -0.12 -34.50 -1.14
C SER A 3 -0.52 -33.03 -0.92
N ALA A 4 0.27 -32.11 -1.49
CA ALA A 4 -0.02 -30.68 -1.41
C ALA A 4 -1.37 -30.35 -2.07
N LYS A 5 -1.61 -30.93 -3.25
CA LYS A 5 -2.86 -30.80 -4.00
C LYS A 5 -4.08 -31.31 -3.23
N GLU A 6 -4.00 -32.50 -2.65
CA GLU A 6 -5.09 -33.06 -1.84
C GLU A 6 -5.36 -32.22 -0.59
N PHE A 7 -4.30 -31.67 0.03
CA PHE A 7 -4.48 -30.81 1.18
C PHE A 7 -5.10 -29.46 0.80
N ALA A 8 -4.68 -28.84 -0.31
CA ALA A 8 -5.29 -27.63 -0.82
C ALA A 8 -6.77 -27.83 -1.17
N ALA A 9 -7.11 -28.91 -1.88
CA ALA A 9 -8.50 -29.26 -2.17
C ALA A 9 -9.33 -29.46 -0.90
N TRP A 10 -8.77 -30.13 0.12
CA TRP A 10 -9.41 -30.31 1.41
C TRP A 10 -9.66 -28.98 2.15
N LEU A 11 -8.70 -28.06 2.11
CA LEU A 11 -8.87 -26.71 2.69
C LEU A 11 -10.01 -25.96 1.99
N MET A 12 -10.08 -26.05 0.66
CA MET A 12 -11.12 -25.40 -0.12
C MET A 12 -12.50 -25.97 0.18
N GLU A 13 -12.64 -27.30 0.22
CA GLU A 13 -13.90 -27.96 0.55
C GLU A 13 -14.39 -27.61 1.96
N ARG A 14 -13.46 -27.56 2.94
CA ARG A 14 -13.83 -27.38 4.34
C ARG A 14 -14.11 -25.91 4.71
N PHE A 15 -13.40 -24.99 4.08
CA PHE A 15 -13.41 -23.56 4.42
C PHE A 15 -13.92 -22.69 3.28
N GLU A 16 -14.67 -23.24 2.32
CA GLU A 16 -15.23 -22.49 1.18
C GLU A 16 -15.98 -21.22 1.62
N SER A 17 -16.76 -21.34 2.71
CA SER A 17 -17.58 -20.26 3.28
C SER A 17 -16.81 -19.24 4.13
N HIS A 18 -15.51 -19.49 4.40
CA HIS A 18 -14.69 -18.63 5.25
C HIS A 18 -13.60 -17.96 4.41
N SER A 19 -13.64 -16.64 4.36
CA SER A 19 -12.68 -15.85 3.57
C SER A 19 -11.26 -15.89 4.14
N ASN A 20 -11.13 -15.97 5.46
CA ASN A 20 -9.84 -15.95 6.16
C ASN A 20 -9.85 -16.95 7.30
N VAL A 21 -8.94 -17.92 7.26
CA VAL A 21 -8.71 -18.89 8.35
C VAL A 21 -7.23 -19.00 8.65
N TRP A 22 -6.89 -19.38 9.87
CA TRP A 22 -5.50 -19.62 10.24
C TRP A 22 -5.36 -21.01 10.86
N LEU A 23 -4.18 -21.59 10.65
CA LEU A 23 -3.80 -22.92 11.10
C LEU A 23 -2.48 -22.81 11.85
N THR A 24 -2.26 -23.68 12.81
CA THR A 24 -0.93 -23.90 13.39
C THR A 24 -0.17 -24.94 12.58
N ARG A 25 1.15 -25.02 12.79
CA ARG A 25 1.94 -26.12 12.22
C ARG A 25 1.48 -27.49 12.69
N ASN A 26 1.00 -27.59 13.92
CA ASN A 26 0.49 -28.86 14.46
C ASN A 26 -0.77 -29.30 13.73
N ASP A 27 -1.69 -28.36 13.47
CA ASP A 27 -2.90 -28.66 12.68
C ASP A 27 -2.53 -29.19 11.30
N ILE A 28 -1.60 -28.53 10.60
CA ILE A 28 -1.15 -28.99 9.27
C ILE A 28 -0.50 -30.37 9.36
N THR A 29 0.30 -30.62 10.40
CA THR A 29 0.98 -31.91 10.62
C THR A 29 -0.05 -33.03 10.80
N GLU A 30 -1.06 -32.81 11.65
CA GLU A 30 -2.14 -33.76 11.93
C GLU A 30 -3.01 -33.99 10.68
N LEU A 31 -3.51 -32.91 10.06
CA LEU A 31 -4.42 -32.95 8.92
C LEU A 31 -3.80 -33.59 7.66
N THR A 32 -2.48 -33.54 7.53
CA THR A 32 -1.74 -34.15 6.41
C THR A 32 -1.16 -35.52 6.74
N SER A 33 -1.25 -35.92 8.01
CA SER A 33 -0.64 -37.14 8.57
C SER A 33 0.85 -37.23 8.26
N ARG A 34 1.56 -36.10 8.38
CA ARG A 34 3.01 -35.99 8.17
C ARG A 34 3.72 -36.07 9.52
N GLN A 35 4.93 -36.61 9.55
CA GLN A 35 5.77 -36.56 10.76
C GLN A 35 6.29 -35.15 11.02
N SER A 36 6.57 -34.39 9.95
CA SER A 36 6.95 -32.98 10.03
C SER A 36 6.53 -32.24 8.77
N VAL A 37 6.21 -30.96 8.93
CA VAL A 37 5.82 -30.06 7.85
C VAL A 37 7.04 -29.26 7.41
N ARG A 38 7.58 -29.60 6.25
CA ARG A 38 8.72 -28.89 5.68
C ARG A 38 8.27 -27.64 4.93
N SER A 39 9.17 -26.68 4.76
CA SER A 39 8.86 -25.42 4.07
C SER A 39 8.49 -25.66 2.60
N GLU A 40 9.09 -26.66 1.96
CA GLU A 40 8.82 -27.03 0.57
C GLU A 40 7.36 -27.51 0.42
N PHE A 41 6.86 -28.31 1.37
CA PHE A 41 5.46 -28.74 1.36
C PHE A 41 4.49 -27.56 1.51
N ILE A 42 4.81 -26.60 2.38
CA ILE A 42 3.99 -25.39 2.54
C ILE A 42 3.99 -24.57 1.25
N HIS A 43 5.14 -24.46 0.58
CA HIS A 43 5.25 -23.80 -0.71
C HIS A 43 4.39 -24.49 -1.78
N ASP A 44 4.45 -25.82 -1.87
CA ASP A 44 3.63 -26.57 -2.81
C ASP A 44 2.12 -26.36 -2.55
N VAL A 45 1.70 -26.37 -1.27
CA VAL A 45 0.31 -26.09 -0.89
C VAL A 45 -0.09 -24.66 -1.26
N HIS A 46 0.81 -23.69 -1.07
CA HIS A 46 0.58 -22.31 -1.49
C HIS A 46 0.33 -22.22 -3.00
N CYS A 47 1.19 -22.85 -3.81
CA CYS A 47 1.03 -22.89 -5.27
C CYS A 47 -0.30 -23.55 -5.69
N GLU A 48 -0.70 -24.63 -5.03
CA GLU A 48 -1.98 -25.28 -5.31
C GLU A 48 -3.17 -24.40 -4.92
N LEU A 49 -3.10 -23.67 -3.80
CA LEU A 49 -4.15 -22.73 -3.37
C LEU A 49 -4.31 -21.54 -4.33
N MET A 50 -3.24 -21.11 -5.00
CA MET A 50 -3.32 -20.04 -6.00
C MET A 50 -4.27 -20.39 -7.15
N ASN A 51 -4.36 -21.68 -7.52
CA ASN A 51 -5.32 -22.15 -8.53
C ASN A 51 -6.78 -21.97 -8.10
N TYR A 52 -7.02 -21.79 -6.79
CA TYR A 52 -8.34 -21.55 -6.20
C TYR A 52 -8.58 -20.08 -5.81
N GLY A 53 -7.70 -19.16 -6.22
CA GLY A 53 -7.80 -17.74 -5.84
C GLY A 53 -7.53 -17.49 -4.36
N ARG A 54 -6.76 -18.38 -3.71
CA ARG A 54 -6.35 -18.22 -2.31
C ARG A 54 -4.83 -18.30 -2.17
N ALA A 55 -4.31 -17.75 -1.09
CA ALA A 55 -2.91 -17.86 -0.73
C ALA A 55 -2.75 -18.37 0.69
N LEU A 56 -1.65 -19.09 0.92
CA LEU A 56 -1.20 -19.49 2.25
C LEU A 56 0.00 -18.65 2.66
N ILE A 57 -0.14 -17.84 3.70
CA ILE A 57 0.91 -16.99 4.24
C ILE A 57 1.49 -17.67 5.47
N ALA A 58 2.80 -17.94 5.47
CA ALA A 58 3.50 -18.52 6.61
C ALA A 58 4.09 -17.43 7.51
N ASP A 59 3.55 -17.28 8.72
CA ASP A 59 4.20 -16.57 9.81
C ASP A 59 5.10 -17.53 10.59
N ILE A 60 6.34 -17.59 10.15
CA ILE A 60 7.37 -18.48 10.72
C ILE A 60 7.64 -18.14 12.18
N LYS A 61 7.53 -16.86 12.59
CA LYS A 61 7.85 -16.43 13.95
C LYS A 61 6.82 -16.96 14.95
N ASN A 62 5.55 -16.89 14.59
CA ASN A 62 4.44 -17.31 15.47
C ASN A 62 3.94 -18.73 15.17
N ASN A 63 4.54 -19.42 14.20
CA ASN A 63 4.16 -20.76 13.77
C ASN A 63 2.69 -20.85 13.32
N ARG A 64 2.24 -19.80 12.62
CA ARG A 64 0.87 -19.64 12.11
C ARG A 64 0.86 -19.59 10.59
N TYR A 65 -0.17 -20.14 10.00
CA TYR A 65 -0.38 -20.17 8.55
C TYR A 65 -1.74 -19.61 8.25
N TYR A 66 -1.79 -18.53 7.49
CA TYR A 66 -3.02 -17.81 7.18
C TYR A 66 -3.45 -18.13 5.76
N MET A 67 -4.64 -18.68 5.60
CA MET A 67 -5.28 -18.79 4.30
C MET A 67 -6.09 -17.51 4.06
N VAL A 68 -5.79 -16.82 2.96
CA VAL A 68 -6.44 -15.57 2.59
C VAL A 68 -6.93 -15.64 1.15
N SER A 69 -8.02 -14.92 0.85
CA SER A 69 -8.44 -14.69 -0.53
C SER A 69 -7.46 -13.76 -1.24
N LEU A 70 -7.16 -14.06 -2.50
CA LEU A 70 -6.40 -13.16 -3.37
C LEU A 70 -7.32 -12.07 -3.93
N SER A 71 -6.75 -10.88 -4.13
CA SER A 71 -7.41 -9.77 -4.80
C SER A 71 -7.04 -9.77 -6.27
N ASP A 72 -8.04 -9.54 -7.13
CA ASP A 72 -7.82 -9.32 -8.57
C ASP A 72 -7.47 -7.85 -8.89
N THR A 73 -7.46 -6.98 -7.89
CA THR A 73 -7.18 -5.56 -8.09
C THR A 73 -5.69 -5.32 -8.22
N TYR A 74 -5.26 -4.78 -9.37
CA TYR A 74 -3.88 -4.38 -9.58
C TYR A 74 -3.58 -3.12 -8.77
N TRP A 75 -2.44 -3.10 -8.06
CA TRP A 75 -2.15 -2.04 -7.08
C TRP A 75 -2.12 -0.63 -7.68
N LYS A 76 -1.77 -0.48 -8.98
CA LYS A 76 -1.77 0.84 -9.64
C LYS A 76 -3.16 1.37 -9.95
N ASP A 77 -4.17 0.50 -10.00
CA ASP A 77 -5.55 0.90 -10.21
C ASP A 77 -6.15 1.51 -8.92
N VAL A 78 -5.64 1.10 -7.75
CA VAL A 78 -5.95 1.71 -6.45
C VAL A 78 -5.15 3.00 -6.24
N GLY A 79 -3.92 3.04 -6.77
CA GLY A 79 -3.02 4.17 -6.64
C GLY A 79 -2.17 4.13 -5.37
N ASP A 80 -1.07 4.88 -5.38
CA ASP A 80 -0.22 5.09 -4.21
C ASP A 80 -0.72 6.32 -3.43
N ILE A 81 -1.13 6.10 -2.18
CA ILE A 81 -1.59 7.16 -1.27
C ILE A 81 -0.56 8.30 -1.12
N TYR A 82 0.73 8.02 -1.29
CA TYR A 82 1.79 9.03 -1.20
C TYR A 82 1.94 9.84 -2.51
N ALA A 83 1.62 9.25 -3.66
CA ALA A 83 1.65 9.94 -4.94
C ALA A 83 0.56 11.03 -5.03
N GLU A 84 -0.63 10.77 -4.48
CA GLU A 84 -1.72 11.75 -4.46
C GLU A 84 -1.43 12.95 -3.56
N GLN A 85 -0.77 12.73 -2.42
CA GLN A 85 -0.39 13.81 -1.49
C GLN A 85 0.63 14.76 -2.11
N THR A 86 1.58 14.22 -2.87
CA THR A 86 2.59 15.01 -3.58
C THR A 86 1.93 15.90 -4.65
N ASN A 87 1.02 15.34 -5.44
CA ASN A 87 0.28 16.09 -6.47
C ASN A 87 -0.62 17.19 -5.87
N LYS A 88 -1.27 16.93 -4.71
CA LYS A 88 -2.06 17.94 -4.00
C LYS A 88 -1.20 19.07 -3.43
N ALA A 89 -0.03 18.74 -2.87
CA ALA A 89 0.92 19.75 -2.37
C ALA A 89 1.50 20.61 -3.49
N GLU A 90 1.84 20.02 -4.64
CA GLU A 90 2.31 20.75 -5.82
C GLU A 90 1.24 21.64 -6.46
N GLN A 91 -0.04 21.20 -6.44
CA GLN A 91 -1.16 22.03 -6.91
C GLN A 91 -1.49 23.17 -5.95
N ALA A 92 -1.40 22.97 -4.64
CA ALA A 92 -1.58 24.04 -3.64
C ALA A 92 -0.51 25.14 -3.78
N ASN A 93 0.72 24.75 -4.13
CA ASN A 93 1.84 25.67 -4.39
C ASN A 93 1.77 26.36 -5.76
N LYS A 94 0.79 26.02 -6.62
CA LYS A 94 0.55 26.63 -7.94
C LYS A 94 -0.63 27.61 -7.95
N THR A 95 -1.06 28.13 -6.81
CA THR A 95 -1.99 29.26 -6.77
C THR A 95 -1.26 30.53 -7.25
N PRO A 96 -1.71 31.23 -8.31
CA PRO A 96 -1.04 32.43 -8.77
C PRO A 96 -1.24 33.56 -7.77
N ASN A 97 -0.13 34.17 -7.31
CA ASN A 97 -0.15 35.48 -6.66
C ASN A 97 -0.74 36.51 -7.65
N SER A 98 -2.06 36.70 -7.63
CA SER A 98 -2.69 37.87 -8.23
C SER A 98 -2.49 39.07 -7.31
N ALA A 99 -2.10 40.20 -7.90
CA ALA A 99 -1.90 41.52 -7.31
C ALA A 99 -0.45 41.89 -6.89
N ASN A 100 0.46 41.95 -7.87
CA ASN A 100 1.50 42.97 -7.84
C ASN A 100 0.89 44.29 -8.37
N THR A 101 0.13 44.98 -7.52
CA THR A 101 -0.14 46.41 -7.74
C THR A 101 1.17 47.15 -7.45
N VAL A 102 1.88 47.54 -8.50
CA VAL A 102 3.04 48.44 -8.37
C VAL A 102 2.48 49.80 -7.98
N GLU A 103 2.62 50.17 -6.70
CA GLU A 103 2.34 51.54 -6.27
C GLU A 103 3.30 52.49 -6.99
N ARG A 104 2.71 53.36 -7.81
CA ARG A 104 3.42 54.43 -8.52
C ARG A 104 3.71 55.55 -7.52
N PHE A 105 4.98 55.80 -7.25
CA PHE A 105 5.42 56.95 -6.44
C PHE A 105 4.91 58.27 -7.07
N PRO A 106 4.43 59.25 -6.28
CA PRO A 106 3.96 60.52 -6.80
C PRO A 106 5.13 61.38 -7.32
N ASP A 107 4.93 62.04 -8.47
CA ASP A 107 5.90 62.89 -9.14
C ASP A 107 6.31 64.12 -8.29
N ASP A 108 7.61 64.25 -8.01
CA ASP A 108 8.25 65.37 -7.29
C ASP A 108 8.33 66.67 -8.15
N ALA A 109 7.21 67.16 -8.64
CA ALA A 109 7.15 68.40 -9.44
C ALA A 109 6.89 69.68 -8.61
N GLN A 110 6.90 69.62 -7.27
CA GLN A 110 6.42 70.74 -6.43
C GLN A 110 7.40 71.32 -5.40
N ASN A 111 8.67 70.89 -5.30
CA ASN A 111 9.60 71.52 -4.36
C ASN A 111 10.43 72.63 -4.99
N SER A 112 9.77 73.73 -5.36
CA SER A 112 10.42 75.00 -5.71
C SER A 112 10.70 75.83 -4.46
N ARG A 113 11.83 75.60 -3.77
CA ARG A 113 12.39 76.62 -2.85
C ARG A 113 13.91 76.68 -2.93
N VAL A 114 14.35 77.62 -3.77
CA VAL A 114 15.68 78.20 -3.80
C VAL A 114 16.02 78.81 -2.43
N ARG A 115 17.22 78.51 -1.90
CA ARG A 115 17.95 79.44 -1.02
C ARG A 115 19.36 79.62 -1.55
N SER A 116 19.70 80.86 -1.87
CA SER A 116 20.99 81.27 -2.41
C SER A 116 22.08 81.38 -1.33
N LEU A 117 23.30 81.11 -1.79
CA LEU A 117 24.63 81.30 -1.19
C LEU A 117 24.85 82.54 -0.30
N ARG A 118 25.77 82.39 0.67
CA ARG A 118 26.82 83.39 1.01
C ARG A 118 28.11 82.60 1.29
N LYS A 119 29.09 82.70 0.39
CA LYS A 119 30.35 83.49 0.45
C LYS A 119 31.37 82.91 1.43
#